data_AF-A0A967RPI4-F1
#
_entry.id   AF-A0A967RPI4-F1
#
_cell.length_a   1.000
_cell.length_b   1.000
_cell.length_c   1.000
_cell.angle_alpha   90.00
_cell.angle_beta   90.00
_cell.angle_gamma   90.00
#
_symmetry.space_group_name_H-M   'P 1'
#
loop_
_entity.id
_entity.type
_entity.pdbx_description
1 polymer ?
#
loop_
_entity_poly.entity_id
_entity_poly.type
_entity_poly.pdbx_seq_one_letter_code
_entity_poly.pdbx_strand_id
1 'polypeptide(L)'
;MNRYIAGVFFFALFSLCGLVLAGDWPTFGADNRRSCVTSEQPKLPLKESWVFKAAHPPQPAWPAPAKQDFFHRLYNLRPTVTYDKVFDVVGAGDTVYFGSSADDKIYALDSMTGRIRWTFFTEGPVRLAPTVSAGRVYVGCDDGCVYCLSGHDGSLIWKYKAAKHDRMIPGNGRMISAWPVRSGLMVDKGKVYFTAGLFPTQGAYLIALSTEDGTVQWKQKVNISPQGYMLASDEQLYVPTGRTGPVVFARVDGKLQGSFPSAGGTYTLLTEDVMVTGPGRGPEELSADDIETKDRIATFGGLRMLINGPIAYMQSEKNLSAFNRKKYLELSRRRNNLKQQHEQTKKQLGRLNKDSIEAKQLWENLRQTEAELGEISQQLKDCYLWKVECEYPYSMIMAGDVLFAGGENKVAAFNTKNGKEIWAAPVMGTAYGLSVINGGLYVSTDKGHIHCLKSNAKNKSKVIRAEMETDPYQQDEFAELYTEAAKEIV
;
A
#
# COMPACT_ATOMS: atom_id res chain seq x y z
N MET A 1 63.43 -31.29 36.28
CA MET A 1 63.18 -32.57 35.60
C MET A 1 61.68 -32.66 35.31
N ASN A 2 61.35 -32.77 34.02
CA ASN A 2 60.02 -32.85 33.38
C ASN A 2 58.81 -33.28 34.22
N ARG A 3 57.65 -32.63 33.97
CA ARG A 3 56.50 -33.26 33.28
C ARG A 3 55.36 -32.24 33.01
N TYR A 4 55.20 -31.88 31.74
CA TYR A 4 53.98 -31.27 31.20
C TYR A 4 52.90 -32.35 31.05
N ILE A 5 51.69 -32.08 31.52
CA ILE A 5 50.48 -32.86 31.23
C ILE A 5 49.77 -32.16 30.07
N ALA A 6 49.63 -32.86 28.96
CA ALA A 6 48.88 -32.41 27.78
C ALA A 6 47.37 -32.57 28.04
N GLY A 7 46.64 -31.46 28.02
CA GLY A 7 45.18 -31.44 27.98
C GLY A 7 44.70 -31.39 26.53
N VAL A 8 43.99 -32.42 26.09
CA VAL A 8 43.32 -32.47 24.78
C VAL A 8 42.05 -31.61 24.85
N PHE A 9 42.02 -30.49 24.15
CA PHE A 9 40.80 -29.68 23.96
C PHE A 9 40.06 -30.16 22.71
N PHE A 10 38.87 -30.72 22.90
CA PHE A 10 37.94 -31.06 21.83
C PHE A 10 37.17 -29.79 21.43
N PHE A 11 37.55 -29.16 20.32
CA PHE A 11 36.77 -28.06 19.74
C PHE A 11 35.58 -28.64 18.97
N ALA A 12 34.39 -28.60 19.55
CA ALA A 12 33.15 -28.83 18.82
C ALA A 12 32.83 -27.57 17.99
N LEU A 13 33.06 -27.66 16.68
CA LEU A 13 32.58 -26.67 15.71
C LEU A 13 31.05 -26.75 15.66
N PHE A 14 30.35 -25.86 16.36
CA PHE A 14 28.94 -25.60 16.09
C PHE A 14 28.85 -24.79 14.79
N SER A 15 28.46 -25.47 13.72
CA SER A 15 28.00 -24.84 12.49
C SER A 15 26.81 -23.94 12.82
N LEU A 16 27.01 -22.62 12.82
CA LEU A 16 25.91 -21.64 12.82
C LEU A 16 25.11 -21.84 11.54
N CYS A 17 24.06 -22.65 11.63
CA CYS A 17 22.98 -22.63 10.66
C CYS A 17 22.31 -21.26 10.82
N GLY A 18 22.45 -20.39 9.81
CA GLY A 18 21.83 -19.07 9.83
C GLY A 18 20.33 -19.20 10.08
N LEU A 19 19.90 -18.83 11.28
CA LEU A 19 18.50 -18.56 11.57
C LEU A 19 18.10 -17.34 10.74
N VAL A 20 17.40 -17.59 9.63
CA VAL A 20 16.62 -16.54 8.98
C VAL A 20 15.58 -16.11 10.01
N LEU A 21 15.77 -14.95 10.63
CA LEU A 21 14.73 -14.36 11.47
C LEU A 21 13.53 -14.08 10.56
N ALA A 22 12.41 -14.72 10.86
CA ALA A 22 11.15 -14.45 10.18
C ALA A 22 10.77 -12.98 10.41
N GLY A 23 10.37 -12.29 9.36
CA GLY A 23 10.01 -10.87 9.42
C GLY A 23 8.51 -10.72 9.61
N ASP A 24 8.11 -9.71 10.38
CA ASP A 24 6.72 -9.29 10.46
C ASP A 24 6.33 -8.48 9.20
N TRP A 25 5.04 -8.47 8.89
CA TRP A 25 4.43 -7.57 7.91
C TRP A 25 3.33 -6.75 8.61
N PRO A 26 3.70 -5.83 9.51
CA PRO A 26 2.79 -5.29 10.52
C PRO A 26 1.69 -4.38 9.97
N THR A 27 1.88 -3.82 8.77
CA THR A 27 0.94 -2.86 8.16
C THR A 27 0.95 -3.05 6.64
N PHE A 28 0.02 -2.42 5.93
CA PHE A 28 0.00 -2.47 4.48
C PHE A 28 1.33 -1.99 3.87
N GLY A 29 1.85 -2.75 2.92
CA GLY A 29 3.15 -2.46 2.30
C GLY A 29 4.35 -2.57 3.25
N ALA A 30 4.26 -3.44 4.26
CA ALA A 30 5.30 -3.80 5.23
C ALA A 30 5.67 -2.71 6.25
N ASP A 31 5.70 -1.43 5.86
CA ASP A 31 6.15 -0.33 6.71
C ASP A 31 5.36 0.97 6.51
N ASN A 32 5.66 1.98 7.33
CA ASN A 32 5.01 3.30 7.27
C ASN A 32 5.41 4.15 6.05
N ARG A 33 6.30 3.65 5.19
CA ARG A 33 6.68 4.25 3.90
C ARG A 33 6.05 3.52 2.71
N ARG A 34 5.35 2.40 2.95
CA ARG A 34 4.73 1.52 1.95
C ARG A 34 5.76 0.96 0.98
N SER A 35 6.96 0.62 1.49
CA SER A 35 8.05 0.10 0.66
C SER A 35 7.67 -1.18 -0.08
N CYS A 36 6.79 -2.00 0.51
CA CYS A 36 6.42 -3.33 0.03
C CYS A 36 7.65 -4.26 -0.13
N VAL A 37 8.69 -4.03 0.70
CA VAL A 37 9.95 -4.78 0.72
C VAL A 37 10.12 -5.42 2.09
N THR A 38 10.50 -6.68 2.12
CA THR A 38 10.96 -7.38 3.33
C THR A 38 12.32 -8.03 3.08
N SER A 39 13.11 -8.19 4.14
CA SER A 39 14.38 -8.94 4.10
C SER A 39 14.17 -10.46 4.13
N GLU A 40 12.95 -10.91 4.45
CA GLU A 40 12.60 -12.32 4.48
C GLU A 40 12.81 -12.99 3.11
N GLN A 41 13.30 -14.23 3.11
CA GLN A 41 13.54 -14.99 1.89
C GLN A 41 12.76 -16.32 1.91
N PRO A 42 11.52 -16.34 1.39
CA PRO A 42 10.79 -17.58 1.19
C PRO A 42 11.57 -18.52 0.26
N LYS A 43 11.84 -19.74 0.74
CA LYS A 43 12.59 -20.74 -0.03
C LYS A 43 11.73 -21.32 -1.16
N LEU A 44 12.04 -20.97 -2.41
CA LEU A 44 11.38 -21.54 -3.59
C LEU A 44 11.77 -23.03 -3.79
N PRO A 45 10.88 -23.87 -4.37
CA PRO A 45 9.52 -23.56 -4.81
C PRO A 45 8.54 -23.53 -3.63
N LEU A 46 7.59 -22.59 -3.69
CA LEU A 46 6.47 -22.56 -2.74
C LEU A 46 5.33 -23.45 -3.24
N LYS A 47 4.60 -24.04 -2.30
CA LYS A 47 3.40 -24.84 -2.55
C LYS A 47 2.28 -24.38 -1.62
N GLU A 48 1.04 -24.54 -2.05
CA GLU A 48 -0.13 -24.13 -1.27
C GLU A 48 -0.21 -24.96 0.03
N SER A 49 -0.08 -24.28 1.16
CA SER A 49 -0.19 -24.87 2.50
C SER A 49 -1.64 -24.92 2.95
N TRP A 50 -2.34 -23.79 2.80
CA TRP A 50 -3.75 -23.65 3.12
C TRP A 50 -4.38 -22.49 2.36
N VAL A 51 -5.71 -22.52 2.26
CA VAL A 51 -6.53 -21.44 1.70
C VAL A 51 -7.65 -21.13 2.66
N PHE A 52 -7.76 -19.87 3.05
CA PHE A 52 -8.95 -19.35 3.71
C PHE A 52 -9.94 -18.84 2.66
N LYS A 53 -11.20 -19.24 2.77
CA LYS A 53 -12.31 -18.80 1.91
C LYS A 53 -13.33 -18.04 2.75
N ALA A 54 -13.44 -16.75 2.51
CA ALA A 54 -14.49 -15.93 3.10
C ALA A 54 -15.88 -16.37 2.59
N ALA A 55 -16.92 -16.10 3.38
CA ALA A 55 -18.30 -16.36 2.98
C ALA A 55 -18.75 -15.45 1.81
N HIS A 56 -18.22 -14.23 1.78
CA HIS A 56 -18.52 -13.24 0.74
C HIS A 56 -17.21 -12.65 0.17
N PRO A 57 -17.18 -12.35 -1.14
CA PRO A 57 -16.07 -11.61 -1.72
C PRO A 57 -16.00 -10.19 -1.14
N PRO A 58 -14.82 -9.55 -1.19
CA PRO A 58 -14.65 -8.13 -0.85
C PRO A 58 -15.68 -7.25 -1.56
N GLN A 59 -16.19 -6.24 -0.84
CA GLN A 59 -17.16 -5.29 -1.37
C GLN A 59 -16.55 -3.89 -1.43
N PRO A 60 -15.96 -3.48 -2.58
CA PRO A 60 -15.32 -2.18 -2.71
C PRO A 60 -16.26 -1.00 -2.45
N ALA A 61 -15.72 0.05 -1.88
CA ALA A 61 -16.45 1.26 -1.53
C ALA A 61 -16.85 2.07 -2.76
N TRP A 62 -16.08 1.93 -3.82
CA TRP A 62 -16.27 2.68 -5.05
C TRP A 62 -16.57 1.70 -6.17
N PRO A 63 -17.60 1.98 -6.98
CA PRO A 63 -17.86 1.18 -8.17
C PRO A 63 -16.69 1.32 -9.16
N ALA A 64 -16.69 0.47 -10.18
CA ALA A 64 -15.78 0.63 -11.30
C ALA A 64 -15.87 2.06 -11.87
N PRO A 65 -14.74 2.65 -12.29
CA PRO A 65 -14.74 3.99 -12.87
C PRO A 65 -15.63 4.03 -14.11
N ALA A 66 -16.13 5.24 -14.43
CA ALA A 66 -16.72 5.48 -15.75
C ALA A 66 -15.70 5.07 -16.83
N LYS A 67 -16.14 4.44 -17.92
CA LYS A 67 -15.21 4.00 -18.97
C LYS A 67 -14.47 5.19 -19.62
N GLN A 68 -15.12 6.35 -19.69
CA GLN A 68 -14.66 7.52 -20.44
C GLN A 68 -15.13 8.81 -19.75
N ASP A 69 -14.34 9.87 -19.89
CA ASP A 69 -14.69 11.26 -19.57
C ASP A 69 -14.59 12.09 -20.86
N PHE A 70 -15.74 12.27 -21.52
CA PHE A 70 -15.83 12.98 -22.79
C PHE A 70 -15.46 14.47 -22.69
N PHE A 71 -15.70 15.09 -21.52
CA PHE A 71 -15.42 16.51 -21.31
C PHE A 71 -13.92 16.77 -21.34
N HIS A 72 -13.15 15.92 -20.66
CA HIS A 72 -11.68 16.01 -20.64
C HIS A 72 -11.00 15.18 -21.74
N ARG A 73 -11.77 14.51 -22.62
CA ARG A 73 -11.27 13.62 -23.68
C ARG A 73 -10.37 12.50 -23.14
N LEU A 74 -10.71 11.98 -21.97
CA LEU A 74 -10.01 10.85 -21.35
C LEU A 74 -10.79 9.56 -21.61
N TYR A 75 -10.08 8.54 -22.05
CA TYR A 75 -10.65 7.23 -22.40
C TYR A 75 -9.95 6.14 -21.60
N ASN A 76 -10.64 5.03 -21.34
CA ASN A 76 -10.12 3.89 -20.58
C ASN A 76 -9.70 4.27 -19.15
N LEU A 77 -10.55 5.04 -18.46
CA LEU A 77 -10.24 5.49 -17.11
C LEU A 77 -10.06 4.29 -16.17
N ARG A 78 -9.01 4.38 -15.37
CA ARG A 78 -8.68 3.37 -14.36
C ARG A 78 -9.24 3.79 -12.99
N PRO A 79 -9.49 2.83 -12.09
CA PRO A 79 -9.85 3.15 -10.72
C PRO A 79 -8.66 3.86 -10.05
N THR A 80 -8.87 5.08 -9.56
CA THR A 80 -7.86 5.82 -8.77
C THR A 80 -7.94 5.47 -7.28
N VAL A 81 -8.99 4.77 -6.86
CA VAL A 81 -9.13 4.22 -5.52
C VAL A 81 -9.11 2.70 -5.60
N THR A 82 -8.12 2.07 -4.98
CA THR A 82 -7.83 0.64 -5.18
C THR A 82 -7.52 -0.13 -3.90
N TYR A 83 -7.73 0.48 -2.73
CA TYR A 83 -7.31 -0.07 -1.44
C TYR A 83 -8.21 -1.18 -0.88
N ASP A 84 -9.44 -1.39 -1.39
CA ASP A 84 -10.41 -2.34 -0.82
C ASP A 84 -10.93 -3.38 -1.82
N LYS A 85 -10.11 -3.70 -2.83
CA LYS A 85 -10.41 -4.78 -3.79
C LYS A 85 -10.28 -6.18 -3.18
N VAL A 86 -9.56 -6.30 -2.06
CA VAL A 86 -9.21 -7.54 -1.38
C VAL A 86 -9.13 -7.34 0.13
N PHE A 87 -9.09 -8.44 0.87
CA PHE A 87 -8.76 -8.43 2.29
C PHE A 87 -7.23 -8.41 2.45
N ASP A 88 -6.65 -7.21 2.49
CA ASP A 88 -5.20 -7.05 2.65
C ASP A 88 -4.71 -7.72 3.96
N VAL A 89 -3.76 -8.64 3.82
CA VAL A 89 -3.24 -9.46 4.93
C VAL A 89 -1.98 -8.84 5.50
N VAL A 90 -2.00 -8.60 6.81
CA VAL A 90 -0.83 -8.21 7.62
C VAL A 90 -0.52 -9.32 8.61
N GLY A 91 0.65 -9.31 9.23
CA GLY A 91 1.00 -10.34 10.21
C GLY A 91 2.13 -9.92 11.14
N ALA A 92 2.11 -10.51 12.33
CA ALA A 92 3.17 -10.38 13.30
C ALA A 92 3.29 -11.68 14.11
N GLY A 93 4.52 -12.18 14.28
CA GLY A 93 4.76 -13.50 14.84
C GLY A 93 3.93 -14.56 14.13
N ASP A 94 3.28 -15.44 14.88
CA ASP A 94 2.53 -16.57 14.30
C ASP A 94 1.09 -16.25 13.87
N THR A 95 0.66 -14.98 13.89
CA THR A 95 -0.71 -14.58 13.53
C THR A 95 -0.72 -13.70 12.29
N VAL A 96 -1.66 -13.97 11.39
CA VAL A 96 -2.02 -13.07 10.29
C VAL A 96 -3.40 -12.46 10.52
N TYR A 97 -3.58 -11.21 10.13
CA TYR A 97 -4.79 -10.44 10.36
C TYR A 97 -5.29 -9.82 9.06
N PHE A 98 -6.61 -9.70 8.94
CA PHE A 98 -7.25 -8.92 7.88
C PHE A 98 -8.60 -8.37 8.36
N GLY A 99 -9.00 -7.25 7.76
CA GLY A 99 -10.35 -6.71 7.89
C GLY A 99 -11.20 -7.11 6.70
N SER A 100 -12.49 -7.30 6.95
CA SER A 100 -13.46 -7.65 5.91
C SER A 100 -14.43 -6.50 5.65
N SER A 101 -14.54 -6.14 4.38
CA SER A 101 -15.50 -5.16 3.88
C SER A 101 -16.89 -5.74 3.61
N ALA A 102 -17.05 -7.06 3.78
CA ALA A 102 -18.25 -7.79 3.36
C ALA A 102 -19.09 -8.34 4.53
N ASP A 103 -18.46 -8.63 5.67
CA ASP A 103 -19.12 -9.19 6.85
C ASP A 103 -18.81 -8.43 8.15
N ASP A 104 -18.19 -7.25 8.04
CA ASP A 104 -17.89 -6.32 9.14
C ASP A 104 -17.03 -6.91 10.27
N LYS A 105 -16.18 -7.90 9.96
CA LYS A 105 -15.28 -8.53 10.94
C LYS A 105 -13.81 -8.18 10.75
N ILE A 106 -13.06 -8.27 11.84
CA ILE A 106 -11.62 -8.48 11.87
C ILE A 106 -11.38 -9.97 12.12
N TYR A 107 -10.47 -10.55 11.34
CA TYR A 107 -10.04 -11.94 11.49
C TYR A 107 -8.59 -12.00 11.95
N ALA A 108 -8.31 -12.92 12.86
CA ALA A 108 -6.95 -13.37 13.18
C ALA A 108 -6.84 -14.85 12.87
N LEU A 109 -5.89 -15.21 12.01
CA LEU A 109 -5.62 -16.59 11.64
C LEU A 109 -4.23 -17.02 12.10
N ASP A 110 -4.12 -18.29 12.46
CA ASP A 110 -2.83 -18.93 12.64
C ASP A 110 -2.07 -18.99 11.31
N SER A 111 -0.89 -18.38 11.27
CA SER A 111 -0.07 -18.26 10.05
C SER A 111 0.34 -19.62 9.45
N MET A 112 0.46 -20.66 10.27
CA MET A 112 0.90 -21.98 9.85
C MET A 112 -0.24 -22.84 9.32
N THR A 113 -1.41 -22.77 9.95
CA THR A 113 -2.53 -23.68 9.72
C THR A 113 -3.74 -23.04 9.06
N GLY A 114 -3.82 -21.70 9.03
CA GLY A 114 -4.95 -20.93 8.52
C GLY A 114 -6.19 -20.98 9.42
N ARG A 115 -6.11 -21.62 10.59
CA ARG A 115 -7.23 -21.71 11.54
C ARG A 115 -7.53 -20.33 12.14
N ILE A 116 -8.81 -20.02 12.27
CA ILE A 116 -9.26 -18.83 12.98
C ILE A 116 -8.83 -18.95 14.44
N ARG A 117 -8.05 -17.97 14.92
CA ARG A 117 -7.69 -17.81 16.33
C ARG A 117 -8.78 -17.04 17.05
N TRP A 118 -9.23 -15.93 16.46
CA TRP A 118 -10.34 -15.13 16.95
C TRP A 118 -10.94 -14.29 15.82
N THR A 119 -12.15 -13.80 16.03
CA THR A 119 -12.82 -12.79 15.20
C THR A 119 -13.41 -11.70 16.07
N PHE A 120 -13.51 -10.49 15.55
CA PHE A 120 -14.15 -9.36 16.22
C PHE A 120 -15.11 -8.66 15.27
N PHE A 121 -16.36 -8.44 15.68
CA PHE A 121 -17.36 -7.70 14.90
C PHE A 121 -17.22 -6.19 15.11
N THR A 122 -17.24 -5.47 14.01
CA THR A 122 -17.43 -4.02 13.97
C THR A 122 -18.83 -3.67 13.49
N GLU A 123 -19.22 -2.40 13.59
CA GLU A 123 -20.56 -1.94 13.22
C GLU A 123 -20.62 -1.45 11.77
N GLY A 124 -19.66 -1.88 10.93
CA GLY A 124 -19.61 -1.55 9.52
C GLY A 124 -18.39 -2.13 8.79
N PRO A 125 -18.25 -1.85 7.48
CA PRO A 125 -17.18 -2.42 6.68
C PRO A 125 -15.77 -2.02 7.16
N VAL A 126 -14.88 -3.00 7.30
CA VAL A 126 -13.44 -2.78 7.49
C VAL A 126 -12.74 -2.86 6.14
N ARG A 127 -12.30 -1.72 5.62
CA ARG A 127 -11.87 -1.59 4.21
C ARG A 127 -10.38 -1.63 3.96
N LEU A 128 -9.59 -1.25 4.95
CA LEU A 128 -8.14 -1.18 4.84
C LEU A 128 -7.50 -2.19 5.80
N ALA A 129 -6.27 -2.59 5.48
CA ALA A 129 -5.50 -3.51 6.30
C ALA A 129 -5.38 -3.01 7.76
N PRO A 130 -5.50 -3.90 8.75
CA PRO A 130 -5.11 -3.60 10.12
C PRO A 130 -3.65 -3.13 10.21
N THR A 131 -3.31 -2.45 11.31
CA THR A 131 -1.91 -2.22 11.68
C THR A 131 -1.61 -2.89 13.01
N VAL A 132 -0.54 -3.67 13.06
CA VAL A 132 -0.11 -4.44 14.21
C VAL A 132 1.11 -3.79 14.83
N SER A 133 1.07 -3.52 16.13
CA SER A 133 2.21 -2.95 16.85
C SER A 133 2.13 -3.34 18.32
N ALA A 134 3.25 -3.80 18.88
CA ALA A 134 3.37 -4.15 20.30
C ALA A 134 2.25 -5.07 20.82
N GLY A 135 1.89 -6.10 20.04
CA GLY A 135 0.84 -7.07 20.41
C GLY A 135 -0.58 -6.52 20.32
N ARG A 136 -0.80 -5.34 19.74
CA ARG A 136 -2.11 -4.72 19.51
C ARG A 136 -2.43 -4.63 18.03
N VAL A 137 -3.71 -4.72 17.70
CA VAL A 137 -4.26 -4.63 16.35
C VAL A 137 -5.15 -3.40 16.25
N TYR A 138 -4.76 -2.46 15.40
CA TYR A 138 -5.46 -1.19 15.19
C TYR A 138 -6.26 -1.25 13.89
N VAL A 139 -7.55 -0.91 13.94
CA VAL A 139 -8.46 -1.02 12.80
C VAL A 139 -9.37 0.20 12.68
N GLY A 140 -9.48 0.75 11.48
CA GLY A 140 -10.44 1.80 11.13
C GLY A 140 -11.64 1.21 10.39
N CYS A 141 -12.83 1.71 10.71
CA CYS A 141 -14.09 1.19 10.19
C CYS A 141 -14.95 2.29 9.54
N ASP A 142 -15.81 1.88 8.60
CA ASP A 142 -16.83 2.73 8.00
C ASP A 142 -17.90 3.21 9.01
N ASP A 143 -17.99 2.60 10.20
CA ASP A 143 -18.81 3.09 11.33
C ASP A 143 -18.27 4.40 11.97
N GLY A 144 -17.13 4.90 11.48
CA GLY A 144 -16.50 6.13 11.96
C GLY A 144 -15.70 5.95 13.26
N CYS A 145 -15.43 4.71 13.66
CA CYS A 145 -14.63 4.37 14.81
C CYS A 145 -13.26 3.80 14.43
N VAL A 146 -12.33 3.98 15.37
CA VAL A 146 -11.05 3.25 15.43
C VAL A 146 -11.10 2.31 16.61
N TYR A 147 -10.69 1.08 16.37
CA TYR A 147 -10.63 0.00 17.35
C TYR A 147 -9.17 -0.36 17.63
N CYS A 148 -8.86 -0.60 18.90
CA CYS A 148 -7.63 -1.22 19.33
C CYS A 148 -7.98 -2.54 20.01
N LEU A 149 -7.52 -3.63 19.44
CA LEU A 149 -7.77 -4.98 19.91
C LEU A 149 -6.47 -5.61 20.43
N SER A 150 -6.60 -6.49 21.41
CA SER A 150 -5.54 -7.41 21.80
C SER A 150 -5.23 -8.36 20.64
N GLY A 151 -3.96 -8.45 20.24
CA GLY A 151 -3.54 -9.41 19.23
C GLY A 151 -3.64 -10.87 19.70
N HIS A 152 -3.65 -11.10 21.01
CA HIS A 152 -3.70 -12.44 21.61
C HIS A 152 -5.06 -13.10 21.42
N ASP A 153 -6.14 -12.40 21.76
CA ASP A 153 -7.50 -12.95 21.85
C ASP A 153 -8.59 -12.11 21.17
N GLY A 154 -8.22 -10.97 20.58
CA GLY A 154 -9.18 -10.08 19.91
C GLY A 154 -10.02 -9.23 20.86
N SER A 155 -9.75 -9.27 22.18
CA SER A 155 -10.48 -8.45 23.15
C SER A 155 -10.30 -6.95 22.87
N LEU A 156 -11.38 -6.18 23.05
CA LEU A 156 -11.36 -4.73 22.85
C LEU A 156 -10.56 -4.06 23.98
N ILE A 157 -9.49 -3.36 23.62
CA ILE A 157 -8.71 -2.54 24.56
C ILE A 157 -9.32 -1.15 24.66
N TRP A 158 -9.56 -0.51 23.51
CA TRP A 158 -10.25 0.78 23.44
C TRP A 158 -10.93 0.99 22.08
N LYS A 159 -11.98 1.83 22.07
CA LYS A 159 -12.72 2.28 20.88
C LYS A 159 -12.77 3.80 20.89
N TYR A 160 -12.50 4.44 19.75
CA TYR A 160 -12.59 5.89 19.61
C TYR A 160 -13.49 6.26 18.42
N LYS A 161 -14.53 7.06 18.69
CA LYS A 161 -15.42 7.60 17.65
C LYS A 161 -14.90 8.94 17.14
N ALA A 162 -14.65 9.02 15.83
CA ALA A 162 -13.98 10.18 15.25
C ALA A 162 -14.86 11.43 15.20
N ALA A 163 -16.17 11.28 15.00
CA ALA A 163 -17.12 12.39 14.99
C ALA A 163 -17.86 12.53 16.32
N LYS A 164 -18.26 13.76 16.65
CA LYS A 164 -19.09 14.02 17.84
C LYS A 164 -20.52 13.48 17.67
N HIS A 165 -20.99 13.34 16.42
CA HIS A 165 -22.36 12.96 16.11
C HIS A 165 -22.40 11.58 15.50
N ASP A 166 -23.45 10.83 15.84
CA ASP A 166 -23.70 9.49 15.32
C ASP A 166 -24.61 9.52 14.10
N ARG A 167 -24.19 10.26 13.07
CA ARG A 167 -24.98 10.34 11.84
C ARG A 167 -24.57 9.22 10.92
N MET A 168 -25.47 8.25 10.73
CA MET A 168 -25.34 7.20 9.73
C MET A 168 -26.05 7.60 8.44
N ILE A 169 -25.49 7.22 7.30
CA ILE A 169 -26.04 7.46 5.96
C ILE A 169 -25.98 6.17 5.13
N PRO A 170 -26.92 5.95 4.20
CA PRO A 170 -26.76 4.92 3.19
C PRO A 170 -25.53 5.23 2.34
N GLY A 171 -24.58 4.29 2.28
CA GLY A 171 -23.38 4.39 1.49
C GLY A 171 -22.92 3.00 1.07
N ASN A 172 -22.77 2.80 -0.24
CA ASN A 172 -22.24 1.54 -0.82
C ASN A 172 -23.07 0.30 -0.43
N GLY A 173 -24.40 0.45 -0.38
CA GLY A 173 -25.31 -0.64 0.00
C GLY A 173 -25.30 -0.99 1.49
N ARG A 174 -24.64 -0.19 2.34
CA ARG A 174 -24.56 -0.37 3.79
C ARG A 174 -24.93 0.93 4.51
N MET A 175 -25.28 0.83 5.79
CA MET A 175 -25.32 2.01 6.67
C MET A 175 -23.90 2.29 7.15
N ILE A 176 -23.39 3.49 6.87
CA ILE A 176 -22.04 3.91 7.25
C ILE A 176 -22.10 5.25 7.96
N SER A 177 -21.06 5.58 8.74
CA SER A 177 -20.93 6.91 9.32
C SER A 177 -20.80 7.97 8.24
N ALA A 178 -21.34 9.16 8.49
CA ALA A 178 -21.04 10.34 7.69
C ALA A 178 -19.54 10.74 7.79
N TRP A 179 -18.82 10.22 8.79
CA TRP A 179 -17.37 10.37 8.95
C TRP A 179 -16.65 9.03 8.99
N PRO A 180 -16.69 8.24 7.91
CA PRO A 180 -16.09 6.91 7.91
C PRO A 180 -14.56 7.02 8.00
N VAL A 181 -13.91 6.02 8.61
CA VAL A 181 -12.44 5.93 8.66
C VAL A 181 -11.96 5.15 7.44
N ARG A 182 -11.63 5.87 6.36
CA ARG A 182 -11.13 5.30 5.09
C ARG A 182 -9.65 5.60 4.81
N SER A 183 -8.92 5.98 5.85
CA SER A 183 -7.46 5.96 5.82
C SER A 183 -6.93 4.70 6.48
N GLY A 184 -5.81 4.18 5.99
CA GLY A 184 -5.04 3.20 6.74
C GLY A 184 -4.51 3.86 8.01
N LEU A 185 -4.59 3.17 9.14
CA LEU A 185 -4.06 3.68 10.41
C LEU A 185 -2.54 3.64 10.36
N MET A 186 -1.89 4.75 10.65
CA MET A 186 -0.44 4.82 10.78
C MET A 186 -0.09 4.76 12.26
N VAL A 187 0.69 3.78 12.67
CA VAL A 187 1.10 3.58 14.06
C VAL A 187 2.60 3.73 14.16
N ASP A 188 3.05 4.67 14.99
CA ASP A 188 4.47 4.90 15.21
C ASP A 188 4.69 5.73 16.49
N LYS A 189 5.82 5.49 17.17
CA LYS A 189 6.27 6.25 18.36
C LYS A 189 5.16 6.49 19.40
N GLY A 190 4.39 5.44 19.70
CA GLY A 190 3.32 5.47 20.72
C GLY A 190 2.03 6.18 20.28
N LYS A 191 1.90 6.56 19.00
CA LYS A 191 0.71 7.26 18.46
C LYS A 191 0.05 6.49 17.32
N VAL A 192 -1.27 6.63 17.23
CA VAL A 192 -2.09 6.16 16.10
C VAL A 192 -2.62 7.39 15.35
N TYR A 193 -2.31 7.49 14.07
CA TYR A 193 -2.72 8.58 13.20
C TYR A 193 -3.71 8.08 12.15
N PHE A 194 -4.79 8.83 11.95
CA PHE A 194 -5.81 8.49 10.97
C PHE A 194 -6.65 9.70 10.58
N THR A 195 -7.45 9.52 9.53
CA THR A 195 -8.44 10.49 9.10
C THR A 195 -9.85 9.90 9.09
N ALA A 196 -10.83 10.75 9.35
CA ALA A 196 -12.24 10.40 9.29
C ALA A 196 -13.03 11.45 8.53
N GLY A 197 -13.95 11.01 7.67
CA GLY A 197 -14.75 11.88 6.81
C GLY A 197 -14.18 12.04 5.40
N LEU A 198 -15.07 12.04 4.41
CA LEU A 198 -14.72 12.13 2.99
C LEU A 198 -15.11 13.47 2.36
N PHE A 199 -16.06 14.18 2.95
CA PHE A 199 -16.62 15.40 2.40
C PHE A 199 -16.22 16.60 3.27
N PRO A 200 -15.22 17.41 2.85
CA PRO A 200 -14.73 18.54 3.64
C PRO A 200 -15.82 19.49 4.14
N THR A 201 -16.85 19.71 3.30
CA THR A 201 -18.01 20.56 3.60
C THR A 201 -18.86 20.03 4.75
N GLN A 202 -18.86 18.71 4.98
CA GLN A 202 -19.51 18.03 6.10
C GLN A 202 -18.54 17.82 7.29
N GLY A 203 -17.27 18.20 7.13
CA GLY A 203 -16.20 17.98 8.08
C GLY A 203 -15.38 16.75 7.72
N ALA A 204 -14.07 16.91 7.68
CA ALA A 204 -13.10 15.84 7.70
C ALA A 204 -12.07 16.14 8.79
N TYR A 205 -11.53 15.11 9.41
CA TYR A 205 -10.62 15.24 10.55
C TYR A 205 -9.35 14.44 10.33
N LEU A 206 -8.22 14.98 10.77
CA LEU A 206 -6.97 14.27 10.99
C LEU A 206 -6.75 14.19 12.50
N ILE A 207 -6.50 13.00 13.03
CA ILE A 207 -6.52 12.73 14.47
C ILE A 207 -5.28 11.91 14.84
N ALA A 208 -4.66 12.25 15.97
CA ALA A 208 -3.66 11.43 16.63
C ALA A 208 -4.16 10.98 18.00
N LEU A 209 -4.07 9.69 18.26
CA LEU A 209 -4.43 9.07 19.55
C LEU A 209 -3.20 8.43 20.20
N SER A 210 -3.24 8.29 21.51
CA SER A 210 -2.32 7.42 22.25
C SER A 210 -2.56 5.95 21.88
N THR A 211 -1.48 5.21 21.66
CA THR A 211 -1.54 3.75 21.47
C THR A 211 -1.98 3.00 22.73
N GLU A 212 -1.80 3.60 23.92
CA GLU A 212 -2.05 2.98 25.22
C GLU A 212 -3.55 2.84 25.53
N ASP A 213 -4.28 3.94 25.42
CA ASP A 213 -5.65 4.06 25.91
C ASP A 213 -6.61 4.75 24.91
N GLY A 214 -6.11 5.15 23.73
CA GLY A 214 -6.91 5.83 22.72
C GLY A 214 -7.19 7.30 23.05
N THR A 215 -6.50 7.90 24.03
CA THR A 215 -6.67 9.32 24.35
C THR A 215 -6.23 10.22 23.20
N VAL A 216 -7.01 11.28 22.95
CA VAL A 216 -6.72 12.24 21.87
C VAL A 216 -5.49 13.06 22.22
N GLN A 217 -4.45 12.94 21.42
CA GLN A 217 -3.24 13.76 21.52
C GLN A 217 -3.45 15.10 20.81
N TRP A 218 -4.02 15.05 19.60
CA TRP A 218 -4.49 16.23 18.88
C TRP A 218 -5.52 15.83 17.82
N LYS A 219 -6.32 16.82 17.40
CA LYS A 219 -7.36 16.66 16.36
C LYS A 219 -7.47 17.93 15.53
N GLN A 220 -7.32 17.79 14.22
CA GLN A 220 -7.40 18.89 13.26
C GLN A 220 -8.58 18.69 12.32
N LYS A 221 -9.36 19.75 12.07
CA LYS A 221 -10.29 19.77 10.95
C LYS A 221 -9.49 20.02 9.68
N VAL A 222 -9.68 19.18 8.67
CA VAL A 222 -8.96 19.26 7.40
C VAL A 222 -9.92 19.55 6.24
N ASN A 223 -9.46 20.32 5.26
CA ASN A 223 -10.25 20.66 4.08
C ASN A 223 -9.87 19.78 2.87
N ILE A 224 -9.83 18.46 3.09
CA ILE A 224 -9.43 17.47 2.09
C ILE A 224 -10.40 16.28 2.10
N SER A 225 -10.33 15.43 1.08
CA SER A 225 -11.08 14.17 1.00
C SER A 225 -10.09 13.00 1.21
N PRO A 226 -9.69 12.71 2.45
CA PRO A 226 -8.60 11.78 2.74
C PRO A 226 -9.08 10.35 2.60
N GLN A 227 -8.30 9.53 1.90
CA GLN A 227 -8.56 8.09 1.78
C GLN A 227 -7.33 7.35 1.23
N GLY A 228 -7.14 6.09 1.64
CA GLY A 228 -5.98 5.28 1.31
C GLY A 228 -4.95 5.19 2.45
N TYR A 229 -3.81 4.56 2.18
CA TYR A 229 -2.81 4.28 3.21
C TYR A 229 -1.91 5.49 3.48
N MET A 230 -1.99 6.06 4.68
CA MET A 230 -1.14 7.18 5.11
C MET A 230 0.33 6.76 5.21
N LEU A 231 1.25 7.70 4.98
CA LEU A 231 2.70 7.51 5.10
C LEU A 231 3.29 8.48 6.11
N ALA A 232 4.48 8.17 6.64
CA ALA A 232 5.19 9.04 7.57
C ALA A 232 6.69 9.13 7.27
N SER A 233 7.23 10.33 7.40
CA SER A 233 8.64 10.56 7.73
C SER A 233 8.76 10.78 9.24
N ASP A 234 9.94 11.14 9.75
CA ASP A 234 10.10 11.46 11.17
C ASP A 234 9.30 12.69 11.62
N GLU A 235 9.07 13.63 10.70
CA GLU A 235 8.44 14.92 11.01
C GLU A 235 7.08 15.13 10.34
N GLN A 236 6.80 14.41 9.24
CA GLN A 236 5.63 14.67 8.40
C GLN A 236 4.73 13.45 8.22
N LEU A 237 3.43 13.72 8.10
CA LEU A 237 2.39 12.81 7.66
C LEU A 237 2.03 13.13 6.22
N TYR A 238 1.95 12.11 5.38
CA TYR A 238 1.50 12.23 4.00
C TYR A 238 0.16 11.51 3.89
N VAL A 239 -0.89 12.27 3.59
CA VAL A 239 -2.26 11.78 3.55
C VAL A 239 -2.71 11.72 2.10
N PRO A 240 -2.80 10.51 1.49
CA PRO A 240 -3.31 10.37 0.15
C PRO A 240 -4.75 10.85 0.05
N THR A 241 -5.11 11.28 -1.16
CA THR A 241 -6.47 11.68 -1.49
C THR A 241 -6.83 11.01 -2.81
N GLY A 242 -8.07 10.55 -2.98
CA GLY A 242 -8.37 9.70 -4.15
C GLY A 242 -8.34 10.43 -5.51
N ARG A 243 -8.56 11.75 -5.52
CA ARG A 243 -8.67 12.56 -6.76
C ARG A 243 -7.61 13.66 -6.90
N THR A 244 -6.99 14.06 -5.80
CA THR A 244 -5.96 15.10 -5.77
C THR A 244 -4.65 14.49 -5.27
N GLY A 245 -3.56 15.26 -5.27
CA GLY A 245 -2.33 14.77 -4.67
C GLY A 245 -2.39 14.61 -3.16
N PRO A 246 -1.49 13.81 -2.58
CA PRO A 246 -1.35 13.71 -1.14
C PRO A 246 -1.09 15.06 -0.50
N VAL A 247 -1.62 15.24 0.70
CA VAL A 247 -1.48 16.45 1.51
C VAL A 247 -0.59 16.17 2.70
N VAL A 248 0.29 17.11 3.01
CA VAL A 248 1.35 16.98 4.01
C VAL A 248 0.96 17.71 5.28
N PHE A 249 1.11 17.05 6.41
CA PHE A 249 0.85 17.61 7.73
C PHE A 249 2.01 17.35 8.68
N ALA A 250 2.25 18.25 9.62
CA ALA A 250 3.23 18.05 10.68
C ALA A 250 2.77 16.91 11.61
N ARG A 251 3.67 15.99 11.97
CA ARG A 251 3.37 14.87 12.90
C ARG A 251 3.10 15.33 14.33
N VAL A 252 3.70 16.43 14.72
CA VAL A 252 3.66 16.93 16.11
C VAL A 252 2.26 17.43 16.50
N ASP A 253 1.59 18.16 15.61
CA ASP A 253 0.34 18.86 15.91
C ASP A 253 -0.72 18.80 14.79
N GLY A 254 -0.41 18.15 13.67
CA GLY A 254 -1.31 18.01 12.52
C GLY A 254 -1.45 19.27 11.66
N LYS A 255 -0.60 20.29 11.82
CA LYS A 255 -0.68 21.51 10.98
C LYS A 255 -0.37 21.20 9.51
N LEU A 256 -1.13 21.82 8.61
CA LEU A 256 -0.94 21.71 7.16
C LEU A 256 0.43 22.28 6.74
N GLN A 257 1.19 21.53 5.94
CA GLN A 257 2.51 21.90 5.42
C GLN A 257 2.57 21.97 3.89
N GLY A 258 1.49 21.57 3.20
CA GLY A 258 1.33 21.71 1.74
C GLY A 258 0.76 20.47 1.08
N SER A 259 0.94 20.35 -0.23
CA SER A 259 0.45 19.22 -1.02
C SER A 259 1.37 18.94 -2.21
N PHE A 260 1.23 17.75 -2.79
CA PHE A 260 1.96 17.35 -3.98
C PHE A 260 1.13 17.55 -5.26
N PRO A 261 1.74 17.95 -6.38
CA PRO A 261 1.07 18.03 -7.66
C PRO A 261 0.92 16.63 -8.26
N SER A 262 -0.27 16.03 -8.16
CA SER A 262 -0.51 14.68 -8.66
C SER A 262 -1.78 14.58 -9.50
N ALA A 263 -1.80 13.58 -10.38
CA ALA A 263 -2.98 13.18 -11.16
C ALA A 263 -4.04 12.43 -10.32
N GLY A 264 -3.83 12.33 -9.00
CA GLY A 264 -4.66 11.59 -8.06
C GLY A 264 -4.18 10.16 -7.89
N GLY A 265 -5.00 9.33 -7.24
CA GLY A 265 -4.63 7.97 -6.89
C GLY A 265 -4.41 7.78 -5.39
N THR A 266 -4.81 6.63 -4.88
CA THR A 266 -4.56 6.25 -3.47
C THR A 266 -3.27 5.46 -3.29
N TYR A 267 -2.57 5.09 -4.36
CA TYR A 267 -1.27 4.46 -4.25
C TYR A 267 -0.19 5.52 -4.07
N THR A 268 0.61 5.31 -3.03
CA THR A 268 1.68 6.21 -2.61
C THR A 268 2.85 5.40 -2.07
N LEU A 269 4.06 5.87 -2.31
CA LEU A 269 5.30 5.32 -1.79
C LEU A 269 6.21 6.48 -1.39
N LEU A 270 6.76 6.42 -0.18
CA LEU A 270 7.66 7.44 0.33
C LEU A 270 9.10 6.90 0.35
N THR A 271 10.04 7.68 -0.16
CA THR A 271 11.48 7.45 0.00
C THR A 271 12.13 8.62 0.70
N GLU A 272 13.45 8.62 0.85
CA GLU A 272 14.14 9.73 1.52
C GLU A 272 14.09 11.04 0.73
N ASP A 273 14.00 10.95 -0.59
CA ASP A 273 14.13 12.08 -1.52
C ASP A 273 12.89 12.29 -2.40
N VAL A 274 12.05 11.26 -2.56
CA VAL A 274 10.93 11.28 -3.50
C VAL A 274 9.65 10.69 -2.92
N MET A 275 8.54 11.35 -3.21
CA MET A 275 7.19 10.83 -3.09
C MET A 275 6.73 10.30 -4.45
N VAL A 276 6.34 9.03 -4.50
CA VAL A 276 5.71 8.43 -5.70
C VAL A 276 4.21 8.35 -5.48
N THR A 277 3.43 8.84 -6.44
CA THR A 277 1.95 8.86 -6.38
C THR A 277 1.33 8.32 -7.66
N GLY A 278 0.13 7.76 -7.58
CA GLY A 278 -0.65 7.33 -8.74
C GLY A 278 -1.46 6.06 -8.44
N PRO A 279 -1.72 5.22 -9.44
CA PRO A 279 -1.88 5.63 -10.83
C PRO A 279 -2.98 6.71 -10.95
N GLY A 280 -2.70 7.75 -11.74
CA GLY A 280 -3.65 8.81 -12.10
C GLY A 280 -4.58 8.45 -13.26
N ARG A 281 -5.18 9.46 -13.90
CA ARG A 281 -6.12 9.28 -15.04
C ARG A 281 -5.50 9.43 -16.44
N GLY A 282 -4.22 9.77 -16.53
CA GLY A 282 -3.52 10.08 -17.79
C GLY A 282 -2.59 8.95 -18.26
N PRO A 283 -1.84 9.10 -19.37
CA PRO A 283 -0.97 8.03 -19.89
C PRO A 283 0.33 7.81 -19.10
N GLU A 284 0.78 8.78 -18.30
CA GLU A 284 1.97 8.68 -17.44
C GLU A 284 1.52 8.69 -15.97
N GLU A 285 0.97 7.57 -15.53
CA GLU A 285 0.11 7.47 -14.35
C GLU A 285 0.83 7.56 -13.00
N LEU A 286 2.13 7.30 -12.94
CA LEU A 286 2.92 7.48 -11.73
C LEU A 286 3.71 8.78 -11.79
N SER A 287 3.58 9.61 -10.75
CA SER A 287 4.42 10.81 -10.56
C SER A 287 5.48 10.52 -9.51
N ALA A 288 6.71 10.97 -9.75
CA ALA A 288 7.78 11.05 -8.77
C ALA A 288 8.08 12.53 -8.51
N ASP A 289 7.77 12.96 -7.30
CA ASP A 289 7.84 14.36 -6.87
C ASP A 289 8.89 14.51 -5.75
N ASP A 290 9.66 15.59 -5.79
CA ASP A 290 10.67 15.91 -4.79
C ASP A 290 10.03 16.23 -3.44
N ILE A 291 10.49 15.63 -2.34
CA ILE A 291 9.83 15.82 -1.04
C ILE A 291 10.04 17.25 -0.49
N GLU A 292 11.19 17.86 -0.77
CA GLU A 292 11.53 19.18 -0.26
C GLU A 292 10.90 20.28 -1.11
N THR A 293 11.16 20.25 -2.43
CA THR A 293 10.67 21.32 -3.32
C THR A 293 9.23 21.11 -3.76
N LYS A 294 8.70 19.88 -3.65
CA LYS A 294 7.38 19.45 -4.16
C LYS A 294 7.27 19.51 -5.68
N ASP A 295 8.38 19.74 -6.38
CA ASP A 295 8.40 19.77 -7.83
C ASP A 295 8.33 18.36 -8.41
N ARG A 296 7.65 18.24 -9.55
CA ARG A 296 7.63 16.99 -10.29
C ARG A 296 8.97 16.73 -10.96
N ILE A 297 9.61 15.63 -10.59
CA ILE A 297 10.90 15.21 -11.17
C ILE A 297 10.64 14.40 -12.44
N ALA A 298 9.79 13.38 -12.35
CA ALA A 298 9.54 12.45 -13.43
C ALA A 298 8.14 11.87 -13.38
N THR A 299 7.69 11.36 -14.52
CA THR A 299 6.45 10.62 -14.70
C THR A 299 6.77 9.28 -15.35
N PHE A 300 5.96 8.26 -15.03
CA PHE A 300 6.16 6.91 -15.51
C PHE A 300 4.85 6.27 -15.96
N GLY A 301 4.89 5.54 -17.07
CA GLY A 301 3.80 4.68 -17.55
C GLY A 301 3.75 3.36 -16.78
N GLY A 302 3.44 3.42 -15.48
CA GLY A 302 3.39 2.25 -14.59
C GLY A 302 2.13 2.24 -13.74
N LEU A 303 1.89 1.11 -13.08
CA LEU A 303 0.82 0.90 -12.11
C LEU A 303 1.35 0.97 -10.68
N ARG A 304 2.57 0.45 -10.47
CA ARG A 304 3.24 0.40 -9.16
C ARG A 304 4.75 0.52 -9.33
N MET A 305 5.40 1.03 -8.28
CA MET A 305 6.84 1.15 -8.19
C MET A 305 7.31 0.66 -6.83
N LEU A 306 8.30 -0.23 -6.79
CA LEU A 306 9.01 -0.63 -5.57
C LEU A 306 10.42 -0.07 -5.60
N ILE A 307 10.94 0.27 -4.44
CA ILE A 307 12.27 0.87 -4.34
C ILE A 307 13.08 0.08 -3.32
N ASN A 308 14.22 -0.44 -3.77
CA ASN A 308 15.20 -1.12 -2.92
C ASN A 308 16.58 -0.51 -3.17
N GLY A 309 17.00 0.37 -2.26
CA GLY A 309 18.23 1.15 -2.38
C GLY A 309 18.28 1.99 -3.67
N PRO A 310 19.31 1.84 -4.53
CA PRO A 310 19.44 2.63 -5.74
C PRO A 310 18.58 2.13 -6.91
N ILE A 311 17.91 0.99 -6.78
CA ILE A 311 17.13 0.37 -7.86
C ILE A 311 15.63 0.57 -7.60
N ALA A 312 14.93 1.04 -8.64
CA ALA A 312 13.48 1.03 -8.69
C ALA A 312 13.01 -0.11 -9.60
N TYR A 313 11.98 -0.81 -9.16
CA TYR A 313 11.27 -1.84 -9.91
C TYR A 313 9.89 -1.33 -10.25
N MET A 314 9.52 -1.36 -11.52
CA MET A 314 8.28 -0.81 -12.01
C MET A 314 7.44 -1.88 -12.70
N GLN A 315 6.20 -2.00 -12.25
CA GLN A 315 5.16 -2.82 -12.85
C GLN A 315 4.25 -1.94 -13.69
N SER A 316 4.08 -2.29 -14.95
CA SER A 316 3.06 -1.73 -15.85
C SER A 316 2.08 -2.83 -16.25
N GLU A 317 1.08 -2.52 -17.08
CA GLU A 317 0.10 -3.51 -17.55
C GLU A 317 0.72 -4.69 -18.30
N LYS A 318 1.86 -4.48 -18.96
CA LYS A 318 2.48 -5.46 -19.87
C LYS A 318 3.93 -5.75 -19.58
N ASN A 319 4.55 -5.04 -18.63
CA ASN A 319 5.99 -5.15 -18.42
C ASN A 319 6.34 -5.04 -16.94
N LEU A 320 7.40 -5.77 -16.59
CA LEU A 320 8.18 -5.54 -15.39
C LEU A 320 9.54 -4.95 -15.80
N SER A 321 10.06 -4.00 -15.03
CA SER A 321 11.35 -3.38 -15.33
C SER A 321 12.10 -3.00 -14.07
N ALA A 322 13.42 -2.93 -14.16
CA ALA A 322 14.27 -2.35 -13.13
C ALA A 322 15.17 -1.27 -13.73
N PHE A 323 15.39 -0.20 -12.98
CA PHE A 323 16.27 0.89 -13.40
C PHE A 323 16.99 1.53 -12.21
N ASN A 324 18.16 2.12 -12.47
CA ASN A 324 18.88 2.90 -11.48
C ASN A 324 18.13 4.22 -11.22
N ARG A 325 17.40 4.27 -10.11
CA ARG A 325 16.51 5.39 -9.78
C ARG A 325 17.29 6.67 -9.51
N LYS A 326 18.43 6.57 -8.81
CA LYS A 326 19.22 7.74 -8.41
C LYS A 326 19.71 8.50 -9.64
N LYS A 327 20.37 7.77 -10.56
CA LYS A 327 20.84 8.35 -11.83
C LYS A 327 19.67 8.86 -12.67
N TYR A 328 18.57 8.10 -12.75
CA TYR A 328 17.40 8.51 -13.53
C TYR A 328 16.78 9.82 -13.02
N LEU A 329 16.65 9.98 -11.70
CA LEU A 329 16.09 11.17 -11.08
C LEU A 329 17.02 12.38 -11.21
N GLU A 330 18.33 12.21 -11.04
CA GLU A 330 19.33 13.27 -11.28
C GLU A 330 19.26 13.77 -12.74
N LEU A 331 19.24 12.86 -13.71
CA LEU A 331 19.08 13.20 -15.12
C LEU A 331 17.73 13.86 -15.41
N SER A 332 16.67 13.42 -14.76
CA SER A 332 15.34 14.01 -14.92
C SER A 332 15.27 15.44 -14.38
N ARG A 333 15.89 15.72 -13.21
CA ARG A 333 16.02 17.09 -12.68
C ARG A 333 16.78 17.99 -13.65
N ARG A 334 17.94 17.53 -14.16
CA ARG A 334 18.72 18.28 -15.17
C ARG A 334 17.90 18.54 -16.44
N ARG A 335 17.19 17.53 -16.95
CA ARG A 335 16.31 17.64 -18.11
C ARG A 335 15.23 18.71 -17.89
N ASN A 336 14.61 18.74 -16.71
CA ASN A 336 13.55 19.70 -16.41
C ASN A 336 14.10 21.14 -16.38
N ASN A 337 15.27 21.34 -15.77
CA ASN A 337 15.95 22.64 -15.77
C ASN A 337 16.30 23.11 -17.19
N LEU A 338 16.88 22.23 -18.03
CA LEU A 338 17.19 22.54 -19.42
C LEU A 338 15.93 22.85 -20.25
N LYS A 339 14.82 22.13 -20.02
CA LYS A 339 13.54 22.44 -20.68
C LYS A 339 13.01 23.82 -20.29
N GLN A 340 13.11 24.20 -19.01
CA GLN A 340 12.71 25.53 -18.57
C GLN A 340 13.58 26.61 -19.21
N GLN A 341 14.90 26.40 -19.27
CA GLN A 341 15.83 27.30 -19.95
C GLN A 341 15.52 27.42 -21.44
N HIS A 342 15.30 26.29 -22.13
CA HIS A 342 14.93 26.26 -23.55
C HIS A 342 13.67 27.11 -23.83
N GLU A 343 12.62 26.95 -23.03
CA GLU A 343 11.38 27.73 -23.16
C GLU A 343 11.58 29.22 -22.86
N GLN A 344 12.44 29.57 -21.88
CA GLN A 344 12.78 30.97 -21.59
C GLN A 344 13.56 31.61 -22.75
N THR A 345 14.58 30.93 -23.28
CA THR A 345 15.36 31.37 -24.44
C THR A 345 14.46 31.55 -25.67
N LYS A 346 13.54 30.62 -25.92
CA LYS A 346 12.58 30.72 -27.03
C LYS A 346 11.66 31.94 -26.89
N LYS A 347 11.20 32.26 -25.68
CA LYS A 347 10.40 33.47 -25.41
C LYS A 347 11.21 34.76 -25.61
N GLN A 348 12.48 34.78 -25.22
CA GLN A 348 13.37 35.93 -25.46
C GLN A 348 13.59 36.14 -26.97
N LEU A 349 13.86 35.05 -27.69
CA LEU A 349 14.11 35.07 -29.13
C LEU A 349 12.88 35.60 -29.91
N GLY A 350 11.67 35.26 -29.46
CA GLY A 350 10.41 35.79 -30.01
C GLY A 350 10.20 37.31 -29.84
N ARG A 351 11.00 37.98 -28.99
CA ARG A 351 10.92 39.43 -28.74
C ARG A 351 12.00 40.24 -29.45
N LEU A 352 12.96 39.58 -30.09
CA LEU A 352 14.13 40.21 -30.72
C LEU A 352 13.99 40.27 -32.25
N ASN A 353 14.71 41.21 -32.86
CA ASN A 353 14.91 41.21 -34.31
C ASN A 353 15.81 40.03 -34.69
N LYS A 354 15.41 39.22 -35.67
CA LYS A 354 16.07 37.98 -36.07
C LYS A 354 17.52 38.17 -36.52
N ASP A 355 17.87 39.34 -37.03
CA ASP A 355 19.21 39.63 -37.54
C ASP A 355 20.17 40.20 -36.47
N SER A 356 19.69 40.41 -35.24
CA SER A 356 20.54 40.91 -34.15
C SER A 356 21.60 39.88 -33.75
N ILE A 357 22.76 40.37 -33.30
CA ILE A 357 23.85 39.53 -32.77
C ILE A 357 23.34 38.69 -31.58
N GLU A 358 22.50 39.30 -30.74
CA GLU A 358 21.86 38.64 -29.60
C GLU A 358 20.94 37.49 -30.04
N ALA A 359 20.14 37.67 -31.10
CA ALA A 359 19.29 36.61 -31.63
C ALA A 359 20.11 35.42 -32.18
N LYS A 360 21.25 35.68 -32.84
CA LYS A 360 22.17 34.63 -33.31
C LYS A 360 22.78 33.84 -32.15
N GLN A 361 23.17 34.51 -31.07
CA GLN A 361 23.68 33.85 -29.86
C GLN A 361 22.62 32.97 -29.19
N LEU A 362 21.39 33.48 -29.06
CA LEU A 362 20.29 32.71 -28.47
C LEU A 362 19.90 31.49 -29.33
N TRP A 363 19.98 31.59 -30.66
CA TRP A 363 19.80 30.42 -31.54
C TRP A 363 20.84 29.33 -31.32
N GLU A 364 22.11 29.70 -31.15
CA GLU A 364 23.18 28.74 -30.87
C GLU A 364 22.98 28.09 -29.48
N ASN A 365 22.65 28.87 -28.46
CA ASN A 365 22.31 28.33 -27.13
C ASN A 365 21.13 27.36 -27.19
N LEU A 366 20.11 27.65 -28.00
CA LEU A 366 18.95 26.79 -28.18
C LEU A 366 19.35 25.47 -28.84
N ARG A 367 20.21 25.51 -29.86
CA ARG A 367 20.77 24.32 -30.52
C ARG A 367 21.59 23.45 -29.55
N GLN A 368 22.43 24.07 -28.72
CA GLN A 368 23.20 23.36 -27.69
C GLN A 368 22.29 22.70 -26.65
N THR A 369 21.28 23.45 -26.18
CA THR A 369 20.29 22.92 -25.23
C THR A 369 19.52 21.74 -25.81
N GLU A 370 19.14 21.78 -27.10
CA GLU A 370 18.48 20.67 -27.79
C GLU A 370 19.38 19.44 -27.93
N ALA A 371 20.68 19.64 -28.21
CA ALA A 371 21.65 18.55 -28.25
C ALA A 371 21.79 17.88 -26.86
N GLU A 372 21.95 18.66 -25.79
CA GLU A 372 22.01 18.15 -24.41
C GLU A 372 20.73 17.41 -24.01
N LEU A 373 19.55 17.92 -24.38
CA LEU A 373 18.27 17.25 -24.14
C LEU A 373 18.20 15.90 -24.87
N GLY A 374 18.76 15.81 -26.07
CA GLY A 374 18.89 14.57 -26.84
C GLY A 374 19.79 13.55 -26.13
N GLU A 375 20.96 13.99 -25.65
CA GLU A 375 21.89 13.15 -24.89
C GLU A 375 21.27 12.63 -23.59
N ILE A 376 20.63 13.50 -22.80
CA ILE A 376 19.96 13.11 -21.56
C ILE A 376 18.83 12.10 -21.84
N SER A 377 18.10 12.29 -22.94
CA SER A 377 17.04 11.35 -23.34
C SER A 377 17.58 9.96 -23.64
N GLN A 378 18.80 9.84 -24.19
CA GLN A 378 19.46 8.55 -24.35
C GLN A 378 19.96 8.00 -23.02
N GLN A 379 20.61 8.81 -22.20
CA GLN A 379 21.12 8.40 -20.88
C GLN A 379 20.02 7.90 -19.94
N LEU A 380 18.81 8.46 -20.04
CA LEU A 380 17.63 8.00 -19.29
C LEU A 380 17.20 6.59 -19.71
N LYS A 381 17.35 6.22 -21.00
CA LYS A 381 17.09 4.84 -21.45
C LYS A 381 18.14 3.90 -20.90
N ASP A 382 19.40 4.32 -20.88
CA ASP A 382 20.54 3.54 -20.38
C ASP A 382 20.50 3.33 -18.85
N CYS A 383 19.61 4.03 -18.13
CA CYS A 383 19.35 3.76 -16.71
C CYS A 383 18.59 2.44 -16.47
N TYR A 384 17.87 1.91 -17.47
CA TYR A 384 17.14 0.65 -17.34
C TYR A 384 18.13 -0.53 -17.34
N LEU A 385 18.08 -1.32 -16.29
CA LEU A 385 18.89 -2.53 -16.13
C LEU A 385 18.30 -3.69 -16.94
N TRP A 386 16.97 -3.80 -16.90
CA TRP A 386 16.22 -4.78 -17.68
C TRP A 386 14.75 -4.37 -17.79
N LYS A 387 14.09 -4.88 -18.82
CA LYS A 387 12.65 -4.77 -19.03
C LYS A 387 12.18 -6.06 -19.70
N VAL A 388 11.17 -6.70 -19.12
CA VAL A 388 10.61 -7.96 -19.57
C VAL A 388 9.09 -7.82 -19.73
N GLU A 389 8.52 -8.55 -20.68
CA GLU A 389 7.08 -8.69 -20.77
C GLU A 389 6.55 -9.44 -19.54
N CYS A 390 5.43 -8.99 -19.00
CA CYS A 390 4.88 -9.51 -17.75
C CYS A 390 3.36 -9.36 -17.73
N GLU A 391 2.65 -10.46 -17.45
CA GLU A 391 1.19 -10.55 -17.37
C GLU A 391 0.67 -10.56 -15.92
N TYR A 392 1.38 -9.92 -15.00
CA TYR A 392 1.02 -9.86 -13.59
C TYR A 392 0.91 -8.38 -13.17
N PRO A 393 -0.19 -7.66 -13.52
CA PRO A 393 -0.27 -6.21 -13.36
C PRO A 393 -0.93 -5.75 -12.05
N TYR A 394 -1.31 -6.65 -11.14
CA TYR A 394 -2.26 -6.30 -10.07
C TYR A 394 -1.62 -5.96 -8.72
N SER A 395 -0.50 -6.59 -8.39
CA SER A 395 0.22 -6.41 -7.13
C SER A 395 1.69 -6.75 -7.32
N MET A 396 2.56 -6.14 -6.51
CA MET A 396 4.00 -6.39 -6.54
C MET A 396 4.60 -6.16 -5.15
N ILE A 397 5.40 -7.11 -4.67
CA ILE A 397 6.20 -6.99 -3.43
C ILE A 397 7.60 -7.56 -3.66
N MET A 398 8.54 -7.24 -2.77
CA MET A 398 9.87 -7.84 -2.75
C MET A 398 10.12 -8.56 -1.44
N ALA A 399 10.67 -9.76 -1.51
CA ALA A 399 11.15 -10.51 -0.35
C ALA A 399 12.58 -10.99 -0.62
N GLY A 400 13.53 -10.40 0.11
CA GLY A 400 14.95 -10.57 -0.14
C GLY A 400 15.34 -10.16 -1.55
N ASP A 401 15.79 -11.11 -2.36
CA ASP A 401 16.24 -10.90 -3.75
C ASP A 401 15.20 -11.35 -4.81
N VAL A 402 13.97 -11.63 -4.39
CA VAL A 402 12.88 -12.10 -5.25
C VAL A 402 11.75 -11.07 -5.29
N LEU A 403 11.24 -10.80 -6.50
CA LEU A 403 10.01 -10.03 -6.71
C LEU A 403 8.84 -10.97 -6.86
N PHE A 404 7.77 -10.75 -6.12
CA PHE A 404 6.50 -11.45 -6.34
C PHE A 404 5.51 -10.51 -7.02
N ALA A 405 4.77 -11.02 -8.01
CA ALA A 405 3.72 -10.27 -8.70
C ALA A 405 2.44 -11.09 -8.87
N GLY A 406 1.30 -10.42 -8.70
CA GLY A 406 -0.04 -11.01 -8.80
C GLY A 406 -0.68 -10.80 -10.17
N GLY A 407 -1.27 -11.88 -10.70
CA GLY A 407 -2.00 -11.96 -11.97
C GLY A 407 -3.44 -12.41 -11.76
N GLU A 408 -4.14 -12.64 -12.87
CA GLU A 408 -5.47 -13.24 -12.86
C GLU A 408 -5.35 -14.77 -12.72
N ASN A 409 -5.88 -15.33 -11.63
CA ASN A 409 -5.78 -16.74 -11.26
C ASN A 409 -4.35 -17.29 -11.10
N LYS A 410 -3.35 -16.41 -10.94
CA LYS A 410 -1.94 -16.79 -10.83
C LYS A 410 -1.13 -15.79 -10.00
N VAL A 411 -0.04 -16.27 -9.42
CA VAL A 411 1.02 -15.48 -8.78
C VAL A 411 2.36 -16.00 -9.26
N ALA A 412 3.35 -15.13 -9.41
CA ALA A 412 4.69 -15.52 -9.84
C ALA A 412 5.80 -14.79 -9.09
N ALA A 413 6.99 -15.37 -9.17
CA ALA A 413 8.24 -14.86 -8.64
C ALA A 413 9.23 -14.58 -9.78
N PHE A 414 9.92 -13.45 -9.68
CA PHE A 414 10.86 -12.96 -10.67
C PHE A 414 12.20 -12.66 -10.02
N ASN A 415 13.28 -12.98 -10.72
CA ASN A 415 14.63 -12.64 -10.26
C ASN A 415 14.88 -11.13 -10.39
N THR A 416 15.27 -10.48 -9.30
CA THR A 416 15.51 -9.03 -9.25
C THR A 416 16.64 -8.53 -10.16
N LYS A 417 17.58 -9.39 -10.56
CA LYS A 417 18.76 -9.01 -11.36
C LYS A 417 18.49 -8.98 -12.86
N ASN A 418 17.54 -9.78 -13.34
CA ASN A 418 17.30 -9.91 -14.79
C ASN A 418 15.81 -9.96 -15.19
N GLY A 419 14.89 -9.93 -14.23
CA GLY A 419 13.45 -9.98 -14.49
C GLY A 419 12.92 -11.35 -14.93
N LYS A 420 13.76 -12.40 -14.96
CA LYS A 420 13.31 -13.73 -15.39
C LYS A 420 12.32 -14.31 -14.38
N GLU A 421 11.21 -14.85 -14.86
CA GLU A 421 10.29 -15.66 -14.05
C GLU A 421 11.02 -16.93 -13.57
N ILE A 422 11.01 -17.15 -12.26
CA ILE A 422 11.71 -18.28 -11.60
C ILE A 422 10.74 -19.26 -10.93
N TRP A 423 9.50 -18.85 -10.71
CA TRP A 423 8.45 -19.70 -10.12
C TRP A 423 7.08 -19.07 -10.36
N ALA A 424 6.05 -19.90 -10.47
CA ALA A 424 4.66 -19.48 -10.51
C ALA A 424 3.76 -20.52 -9.84
N ALA A 425 2.59 -20.07 -9.37
CA ALA A 425 1.56 -20.93 -8.85
C ALA A 425 0.15 -20.41 -9.20
N PRO A 426 -0.82 -21.32 -9.36
CA PRO A 426 -2.22 -20.93 -9.51
C PRO A 426 -2.77 -20.41 -8.16
N VAL A 427 -3.63 -19.40 -8.25
CA VAL A 427 -4.50 -18.94 -7.15
C VAL A 427 -5.91 -18.72 -7.72
N MET A 428 -6.95 -18.69 -6.90
CA MET A 428 -8.31 -18.52 -7.42
C MET A 428 -8.75 -17.07 -7.27
N GLY A 429 -8.99 -16.38 -8.39
CA GLY A 429 -9.32 -14.96 -8.45
C GLY A 429 -8.14 -14.07 -8.84
N THR A 430 -8.37 -12.76 -8.87
CA THR A 430 -7.36 -11.75 -9.22
C THR A 430 -6.53 -11.41 -7.98
N ALA A 431 -5.20 -11.59 -8.06
CA ALA A 431 -4.28 -11.37 -6.94
C ALA A 431 -3.91 -9.88 -6.75
N TYR A 432 -4.74 -9.12 -6.03
CA TYR A 432 -4.46 -7.71 -5.73
C TYR A 432 -3.68 -7.47 -4.44
N GLY A 433 -3.64 -8.44 -3.52
CA GLY A 433 -2.95 -8.33 -2.23
C GLY A 433 -1.86 -9.37 -2.08
N LEU A 434 -0.65 -8.94 -1.73
CA LEU A 434 0.50 -9.79 -1.45
C LEU A 434 1.16 -9.36 -0.14
N SER A 435 1.56 -10.32 0.69
CA SER A 435 2.42 -10.10 1.85
C SER A 435 3.27 -11.34 2.12
N VAL A 436 4.38 -11.15 2.84
CA VAL A 436 5.30 -12.22 3.22
C VAL A 436 5.48 -12.21 4.72
N ILE A 437 5.13 -13.33 5.36
CA ILE A 437 5.09 -13.51 6.81
C ILE A 437 5.56 -14.95 7.12
N ASN A 438 6.54 -15.13 8.00
CA ASN A 438 6.97 -16.46 8.49
C ASN A 438 7.29 -17.49 7.40
N GLY A 439 8.11 -17.10 6.43
CA GLY A 439 8.54 -17.88 5.27
C GLY A 439 7.44 -18.15 4.25
N GLY A 440 6.26 -17.53 4.41
CA GLY A 440 5.08 -17.79 3.59
C GLY A 440 4.68 -16.58 2.78
N LEU A 441 4.36 -16.82 1.50
CA LEU A 441 3.71 -15.84 0.64
C LEU A 441 2.19 -15.94 0.83
N TYR A 442 1.57 -14.83 1.19
CA TYR A 442 0.13 -14.68 1.33
C TYR A 442 -0.41 -13.95 0.10
N VAL A 443 -1.45 -14.51 -0.52
CA VAL A 443 -2.08 -13.95 -1.72
C VAL A 443 -3.56 -13.79 -1.45
N SER A 444 -4.01 -12.54 -1.37
CA SER A 444 -5.44 -12.21 -1.25
C SER A 444 -6.04 -11.86 -2.60
N THR A 445 -7.26 -12.34 -2.84
CA THR A 445 -7.93 -12.25 -4.14
C THR A 445 -9.30 -11.58 -4.06
N ASP A 446 -9.77 -11.08 -5.19
CA ASP A 446 -11.10 -10.46 -5.35
C ASP A 446 -12.28 -11.42 -5.13
N LYS A 447 -12.01 -12.71 -4.97
CA LYS A 447 -12.98 -13.75 -4.59
C LYS A 447 -13.10 -13.95 -3.08
N GLY A 448 -12.34 -13.20 -2.28
CA GLY A 448 -12.30 -13.38 -0.82
C GLY A 448 -11.49 -14.60 -0.39
N HIS A 449 -10.58 -15.08 -1.25
CA HIS A 449 -9.66 -16.15 -0.90
C HIS A 449 -8.32 -15.58 -0.48
N ILE A 450 -7.78 -16.12 0.61
CA ILE A 450 -6.41 -15.87 1.07
C ILE A 450 -5.65 -17.18 0.97
N HIS A 451 -4.71 -17.26 0.03
CA HIS A 451 -3.82 -18.39 -0.18
C HIS A 451 -2.54 -18.21 0.61
N CYS A 452 -2.09 -19.23 1.34
CA CYS A 452 -0.77 -19.27 1.97
C CYS A 452 0.12 -20.29 1.27
N LEU A 453 1.23 -19.82 0.69
CA LEU A 453 2.19 -20.62 -0.07
C LEU A 453 3.50 -20.71 0.71
N LYS A 454 3.94 -21.93 1.05
CA LYS A 454 5.16 -22.19 1.84
C LYS A 454 6.04 -23.26 1.18
N SER A 455 7.33 -23.22 1.48
CA SER A 455 8.34 -24.16 0.95
C SER A 455 8.14 -25.61 1.39
N ASN A 456 7.73 -25.79 2.65
CA ASN A 456 7.57 -27.10 3.30
C ASN A 456 6.10 -27.53 3.44
N ALA A 457 5.21 -27.03 2.56
CA ALA A 457 3.81 -27.40 2.60
C ALA A 457 3.62 -28.91 2.32
N LYS A 458 2.71 -29.54 3.08
CA LYS A 458 2.32 -30.94 2.85
C LYS A 458 1.56 -31.06 1.53
N ASN A 459 1.55 -32.26 0.92
CA ASN A 459 0.94 -32.49 -0.40
C ASN A 459 -0.57 -32.19 -0.49
N LYS A 460 -1.30 -32.07 0.63
CA LYS A 460 -2.72 -31.68 0.66
C LYS A 460 -2.87 -30.32 1.34
N SER A 461 -3.24 -29.33 0.54
CA SER A 461 -3.65 -28.00 1.02
C SER A 461 -4.91 -28.12 1.88
N LYS A 462 -4.94 -27.42 3.01
CA LYS A 462 -6.12 -27.32 3.87
C LYS A 462 -7.01 -26.16 3.42
N VAL A 463 -8.31 -26.42 3.27
CA VAL A 463 -9.28 -25.36 3.01
C VAL A 463 -9.97 -25.01 4.33
N ILE A 464 -9.88 -23.74 4.71
CA ILE A 464 -10.58 -23.15 5.85
C ILE A 464 -11.70 -22.30 5.27
N ARG A 465 -12.89 -22.41 5.82
CA ARG A 465 -14.04 -21.59 5.42
C ARG A 465 -14.47 -20.77 6.61
N ALA A 466 -14.79 -19.51 6.39
CA ALA A 466 -15.63 -18.78 7.33
C ALA A 466 -17.00 -19.49 7.34
N GLU A 467 -17.43 -19.93 8.51
CA GLU A 467 -18.79 -20.44 8.67
C GLU A 467 -19.76 -19.27 8.68
N MET A 468 -20.91 -19.46 8.02
CA MET A 468 -21.99 -18.50 8.07
C MET A 468 -22.79 -18.82 9.34
N GLU A 469 -22.82 -17.89 10.29
CA GLU A 469 -23.70 -17.99 11.45
C GLU A 469 -25.14 -17.83 10.94
N THR A 470 -25.90 -18.92 10.94
CA THR A 470 -27.29 -18.90 10.46
C THR A 470 -28.24 -18.24 11.45
N ASP A 471 -27.81 -18.07 12.69
CA ASP A 471 -28.51 -17.32 13.73
C ASP A 471 -27.54 -16.27 14.35
N PRO A 472 -27.39 -15.10 13.71
CA PRO A 472 -26.43 -14.09 14.14
C PRO A 472 -26.87 -13.30 15.38
N TYR A 473 -28.07 -13.55 15.89
CA TYR A 473 -28.59 -12.86 17.06
C TYR A 473 -28.03 -13.48 18.33
N GLN A 474 -27.56 -12.63 19.26
CA GLN A 474 -27.29 -13.11 20.60
C GLN A 474 -28.59 -13.65 21.19
N GLN A 475 -28.54 -14.85 21.78
CA GLN A 475 -29.67 -15.36 22.56
C GLN A 475 -29.72 -14.65 23.92
N ASP A 476 -30.07 -13.37 23.86
CA ASP A 476 -30.31 -12.49 24.98
C ASP A 476 -31.81 -12.23 25.15
N GLU A 477 -32.16 -11.34 26.09
CA GLU A 477 -33.55 -10.98 26.39
C GLU A 477 -34.29 -10.31 25.22
N PHE A 478 -33.59 -9.84 24.18
CA PHE A 478 -34.17 -9.18 23.02
C PHE A 478 -34.31 -10.12 21.81
N ALA A 479 -33.80 -11.35 21.88
CA ALA A 479 -33.83 -12.30 20.77
C ALA A 479 -35.26 -12.60 20.27
N GLU A 480 -36.24 -12.75 21.18
CA GLU A 480 -37.65 -12.94 20.81
C GLU A 480 -38.21 -11.72 20.09
N LEU A 481 -37.93 -10.51 20.59
CA LEU A 481 -38.38 -9.26 19.98
C LEU A 481 -37.83 -9.10 18.56
N TYR A 482 -36.53 -9.37 18.36
CA TYR A 482 -35.92 -9.30 17.03
C TYR A 482 -36.50 -10.35 16.08
N THR A 483 -36.77 -11.56 16.59
CA THR A 483 -37.36 -12.65 15.80
C THR A 483 -38.79 -12.32 15.38
N GLU A 484 -39.60 -11.70 16.25
CA GLU A 484 -40.94 -11.23 15.91
C GLU A 484 -40.89 -10.08 14.90
N ALA A 485 -40.06 -9.06 15.14
CA ALA A 485 -39.91 -7.93 14.22
C ALA A 485 -39.44 -8.39 12.82
N ALA A 486 -38.53 -9.37 12.75
CA ALA A 486 -38.06 -9.92 11.48
C ALA A 486 -39.17 -10.61 10.67
N LYS A 487 -40.19 -11.20 11.33
CA LYS A 487 -41.35 -11.81 10.64
C LYS A 487 -42.26 -10.76 10.00
N GLU A 488 -42.25 -9.53 10.50
CA GLU A 488 -43.07 -8.43 9.98
C GLU A 488 -42.42 -7.68 8.80
N ILE A 489 -41.10 -7.86 8.60
CA ILE A 489 -40.36 -7.28 7.48
C ILE A 489 -40.39 -8.29 6.32
N VAL A 490 -41.44 -8.22 5.49
CA VAL A 490 -41.59 -8.96 4.22
C VAL A 490 -41.33 -8.07 3.02
#